data_AF-A0A1H7LYN6-F1
#
_entry.id   AF-A0A1H7LYN6-F1
#
_cell.length_a   1.000
_cell.length_b   1.000
_cell.length_c   1.000
_cell.angle_alpha   90.00
_cell.angle_beta   90.00
_cell.angle_gamma   90.00
#
_symmetry.space_group_name_H-M   'P 1'
#
loop_
_entity.id
_entity.type
_entity.pdbx_description
1 polymer ?
#
loop_
_entity_poly.entity_id
_entity_poly.type
_entity_poly.pdbx_seq_one_letter_code
_entity_poly.pdbx_strand_id
1 'polypeptide(L)'
;MGESFILNVVKEPLQSLMEGKNTISNLLNALFMNGTEGASKLVTALIGYHWFEGGAPDYKNLQITDCQIDTLTLRGFMHITYLLERTFGCADIQTTQTENQKWHFTIDTASAVIIFEGPNDPNRQDEI
;
A
#
# COMPACT_ATOMS: atom_id res chain seq x y z
N MET A 1 -6.35 -14.82 0.62
CA MET A 1 -6.65 -13.55 1.35
C MET A 1 -5.83 -12.38 0.77
N GLY A 2 -6.36 -11.15 0.79
CA GLY A 2 -5.59 -9.94 0.45
C GLY A 2 -4.51 -9.64 1.50
N GLU A 3 -3.34 -9.17 1.07
CA GLU A 3 -2.24 -8.80 1.98
C GLU A 3 -2.69 -7.66 2.90
N SER A 4 -2.33 -7.70 4.18
CA SER A 4 -2.62 -6.59 5.10
C SER A 4 -1.41 -6.26 5.95
N PHE A 5 -1.28 -4.98 6.30
CA PHE A 5 -0.21 -4.52 7.20
C PHE A 5 -0.68 -3.36 8.06
N ILE A 6 -0.01 -3.20 9.21
CA ILE A 6 -0.34 -2.18 10.21
C ILE A 6 0.83 -1.21 10.33
N LEU A 7 0.52 0.08 10.31
CA LEU A 7 1.46 1.17 10.58
C LEU A 7 1.08 1.91 11.85
N ASN A 8 2.07 2.08 12.72
CA ASN A 8 1.95 2.96 13.88
C ASN A 8 2.13 4.40 13.41
N VAL A 9 1.23 5.29 13.84
CA VAL A 9 1.23 6.68 13.43
C VAL A 9 1.23 7.57 14.66
N VAL A 10 1.97 8.67 14.59
CA VAL A 10 1.96 9.67 15.67
C VAL A 10 0.56 10.29 15.74
N LYS A 11 0.07 10.53 16.97
CA LYS A 11 -1.29 11.06 17.19
C LYS A 11 -1.50 12.46 16.60
N GLU A 12 -0.46 13.28 16.54
CA GLU A 12 -0.53 14.67 16.04
C GLU A 12 -0.97 14.77 14.56
N PRO A 13 -0.37 14.02 13.61
CA PRO A 13 -0.86 13.94 12.24
C PRO A 13 -2.32 13.47 12.11
N LEU A 14 -2.74 12.52 12.95
CA LEU A 14 -4.11 11.99 12.94
C LEU A 14 -5.12 13.05 13.44
N GLN A 15 -4.77 13.78 14.50
CA GLN A 15 -5.59 14.91 14.96
C GLN A 15 -5.69 16.01 13.91
N SER A 16 -4.57 16.33 13.25
CA SER A 16 -4.56 17.34 12.19
C SER A 16 -5.42 16.94 10.99
N LEU A 17 -5.51 15.64 10.68
CA LEU A 17 -6.41 15.10 9.68
C LEU A 17 -7.89 15.24 10.12
N MET A 18 -8.21 14.91 11.37
CA MET A 18 -9.56 15.04 11.91
C MET A 18 -10.05 16.49 12.01
N GLU A 19 -9.14 17.43 12.29
CA GLU A 19 -9.43 18.86 12.33
C GLU A 19 -9.53 19.49 10.93
N GLY A 20 -9.32 18.72 9.86
CA GLY A 20 -9.32 19.22 8.48
C GLY A 20 -8.13 20.13 8.14
N LYS A 21 -7.13 20.21 9.02
CA LYS A 21 -5.90 21.01 8.82
C LYS A 21 -4.90 20.31 7.91
N ASN A 22 -5.02 18.98 7.78
CA ASN A 22 -4.18 18.17 6.92
C ASN A 22 -5.04 17.29 6.00
N THR A 23 -4.53 16.97 4.82
CA THR A 23 -5.21 16.06 3.88
C THR A 23 -4.69 14.64 4.07
N ILE A 24 -5.53 13.65 3.74
CA ILE A 24 -5.12 12.24 3.77
C ILE A 24 -3.97 11.98 2.80
N SER A 25 -3.94 12.65 1.65
CA SER A 25 -2.85 12.56 0.68
C SER A 25 -1.50 12.97 1.30
N ASN A 26 -1.46 14.08 2.04
CA ASN A 26 -0.24 14.53 2.70
C ASN A 26 0.22 13.55 3.79
N LEU A 27 -0.72 12.99 4.56
CA LEU A 27 -0.43 11.98 5.58
C LEU A 27 0.15 10.70 4.94
N LEU A 28 -0.50 10.18 3.90
CA LEU A 28 -0.05 8.98 3.20
C LEU A 28 1.31 9.21 2.53
N ASN A 29 1.52 10.35 1.88
CA ASN A 29 2.83 10.69 1.34
C ASN A 29 3.90 10.75 2.44
N ALA A 30 3.61 11.34 3.60
CA ALA A 30 4.57 11.33 4.72
C ALA A 30 4.87 9.91 5.24
N LEU A 31 3.87 9.01 5.18
CA LEU A 31 4.03 7.61 5.62
C LEU A 31 4.79 6.74 4.63
N PHE A 32 4.70 7.01 3.32
CA PHE A 32 5.25 6.15 2.27
C PHE A 32 6.42 6.76 1.48
N MET A 33 6.75 8.05 1.67
CA MET A 33 7.91 8.68 1.02
C MET A 33 9.19 8.56 1.87
N ASN A 34 10.36 8.64 1.22
CA ASN A 34 11.69 8.71 1.84
C ASN A 34 12.14 7.49 2.67
N GLY A 35 11.81 6.26 2.24
CA GLY A 35 12.38 5.05 2.86
C GLY A 35 11.91 4.82 4.30
N THR A 36 10.74 5.35 4.65
CA THR A 36 10.08 5.13 5.94
C THR A 36 9.74 3.65 6.16
N GLU A 37 9.38 3.32 7.41
CA GLU A 37 8.84 2.00 7.75
C GLU A 37 7.60 1.65 6.91
N GLY A 38 6.77 2.65 6.59
CA GLY A 38 5.61 2.49 5.72
C GLY A 38 5.97 2.06 4.30
N ALA A 39 6.98 2.70 3.69
CA ALA A 39 7.47 2.31 2.37
C ALA A 39 7.97 0.85 2.37
N SER A 40 8.76 0.46 3.37
CA SER A 40 9.32 -0.89 3.48
C SER A 40 8.22 -1.96 3.67
N LYS A 41 7.23 -1.69 4.53
CA LYS A 41 6.09 -2.60 4.75
C LYS A 41 5.22 -2.74 3.51
N LEU A 42 4.97 -1.63 2.80
CA LEU A 42 4.22 -1.66 1.55
C LEU A 42 4.94 -2.49 0.49
N VAL A 43 6.24 -2.27 0.28
CA VAL A 43 7.04 -3.07 -0.66
C VAL A 43 7.01 -4.55 -0.28
N THR A 44 7.10 -4.87 1.01
CA THR A 44 7.02 -6.27 1.49
C THR A 44 5.67 -6.89 1.16
N ALA A 45 4.58 -6.15 1.37
CA ALA A 45 3.24 -6.61 1.05
C ALA A 45 3.05 -6.79 -0.48
N LEU A 46 3.58 -5.88 -1.30
CA LEU A 46 3.56 -6.01 -2.76
C LEU A 46 4.39 -7.23 -3.24
N ILE A 47 5.57 -7.48 -2.65
CA ILE A 47 6.36 -8.69 -2.91
C ILE A 47 5.53 -9.93 -2.59
N GLY A 48 4.88 -9.98 -1.42
CA GLY A 48 4.01 -11.10 -1.06
C GLY A 48 2.85 -11.30 -2.04
N TYR A 49 2.25 -10.20 -2.52
CA TYR A 49 1.19 -10.23 -3.51
C TYR A 49 1.65 -10.89 -4.83
N HIS A 50 2.80 -10.48 -5.36
CA HIS A 50 3.31 -10.97 -6.65
C HIS A 50 4.20 -12.22 -6.54
N TRP A 51 4.42 -12.76 -5.33
CA TRP A 51 5.34 -13.89 -5.11
C TRP A 51 5.03 -15.12 -5.99
N PHE A 52 3.73 -15.41 -6.19
CA PHE A 52 3.28 -16.58 -6.96
C PHE A 52 3.42 -16.41 -8.48
N GLU A 53 3.70 -15.21 -8.99
CA GLU A 53 3.80 -14.94 -10.42
C GLU A 53 5.18 -15.26 -11.02
N GLY A 54 6.15 -15.60 -10.17
CA GLY A 54 7.51 -15.95 -10.59
C GLY A 54 8.37 -14.74 -11.00
N GLY A 55 9.69 -14.97 -11.09
CA GLY A 55 10.68 -13.92 -11.29
C GLY A 55 10.96 -13.14 -10.00
N ALA A 56 12.11 -12.47 -9.92
CA ALA A 56 12.41 -11.57 -8.81
C ALA A 56 11.73 -10.21 -9.07
N PRO A 57 10.72 -9.80 -8.28
CA PRO A 57 10.03 -8.53 -8.50
C PRO A 57 10.87 -7.36 -7.97
N ASP A 58 11.03 -6.34 -8.81
CA ASP A 58 11.58 -5.04 -8.43
C ASP A 58 10.51 -3.95 -8.66
N TYR A 59 10.37 -3.04 -7.71
CA TYR A 59 9.31 -2.04 -7.69
C TYR A 59 9.90 -0.65 -7.86
N LYS A 60 9.50 0.04 -8.92
CA LYS A 60 9.96 1.41 -9.21
C LYS A 60 8.77 2.37 -9.31
N ASN A 61 9.06 3.65 -9.11
CA ASN A 61 8.10 4.75 -9.28
C ASN A 61 6.80 4.54 -8.49
N LEU A 62 6.89 4.10 -7.23
CA LEU A 62 5.73 3.95 -6.37
C LEU A 62 5.09 5.33 -6.12
N GLN A 63 3.82 5.46 -6.49
CA GLN A 63 3.06 6.71 -6.38
C GLN A 63 1.67 6.44 -5.84
N ILE A 64 1.19 7.35 -4.99
CA ILE A 64 -0.20 7.38 -4.53
C ILE A 64 -0.93 8.40 -5.38
N THR A 65 -1.84 7.94 -6.23
CA THR A 65 -2.44 8.77 -7.30
C THR A 65 -3.87 9.20 -7.01
N ASP A 66 -4.58 8.47 -6.15
CA ASP A 66 -5.95 8.79 -5.73
C ASP A 66 -6.15 8.28 -4.31
N CYS A 67 -6.66 9.13 -3.42
CA CYS A 67 -6.90 8.74 -2.04
C CYS A 67 -8.10 9.49 -1.47
N GLN A 68 -8.95 8.76 -0.76
CA GLN A 68 -10.14 9.29 -0.14
C GLN A 68 -10.29 8.69 1.26
N ILE A 69 -10.85 9.49 2.16
CA ILE A 69 -11.19 9.07 3.51
C ILE A 69 -12.59 9.59 3.85
N ASP A 70 -13.38 8.72 4.45
CA ASP A 70 -14.56 9.11 5.19
C ASP A 70 -14.14 9.41 6.63
N THR A 71 -14.19 10.69 7.01
CA THR A 71 -13.79 11.15 8.34
C THR A 71 -14.75 10.72 9.45
N LEU A 72 -15.97 10.28 9.12
CA LEU A 72 -16.94 9.77 10.10
C LEU A 72 -16.64 8.32 10.46
N THR A 73 -16.38 7.49 9.46
CA THR A 73 -16.08 6.06 9.66
C THR A 73 -14.60 5.77 9.84
N LEU A 74 -13.73 6.75 9.57
CA LEU A 74 -12.28 6.65 9.58
C LEU A 74 -11.75 5.55 8.63
N ARG A 75 -12.49 5.32 7.55
CA ARG A 75 -12.17 4.35 6.51
C ARG A 75 -11.94 5.05 5.20
N GLY A 76 -11.06 4.50 4.39
CA GLY A 76 -10.71 5.11 3.12
C GLY A 76 -10.09 4.12 2.16
N PHE A 77 -9.64 4.66 1.04
CA PHE A 77 -8.87 3.91 0.08
C PHE A 77 -7.78 4.78 -0.54
N MET A 78 -6.76 4.12 -1.07
CA MET A 78 -5.72 4.72 -1.87
C MET A 78 -5.42 3.86 -3.09
N HIS A 79 -5.15 4.48 -4.23
CA HIS A 79 -4.60 3.83 -5.40
C HIS A 79 -3.09 3.97 -5.39
N ILE A 80 -2.42 2.83 -5.47
CA ILE A 80 -0.97 2.73 -5.55
C ILE A 80 -0.64 2.34 -6.98
N THR A 81 0.05 3.24 -7.67
CA THR A 81 0.59 2.99 -9.01
C THR A 81 2.08 2.70 -8.88
N TYR A 82 2.57 1.65 -9.51
CA TYR A 82 3.99 1.29 -9.51
C TYR A 82 4.39 0.58 -10.79
N LEU A 83 5.68 0.64 -11.09
CA LEU A 83 6.30 -0.13 -12.15
C LEU A 83 6.85 -1.42 -11.54
N LEU A 84 6.35 -2.55 -12.03
CA LEU A 84 6.81 -3.88 -11.66
C LEU A 84 7.76 -4.39 -12.74
N GLU A 85 9.02 -4.53 -12.37
CA GLU A 85 10.04 -5.19 -13.19
C GLU A 85 10.24 -6.62 -12.68
N ARG A 86 10.27 -7.61 -13.58
CA ARG A 86 10.57 -8.99 -13.22
C ARG A 86 11.72 -9.49 -14.07
N THR A 87 12.66 -10.15 -13.40
CA THR A 87 13.78 -10.83 -14.07
C THR A 87 13.59 -12.33 -13.94
N PHE A 88 13.53 -13.03 -15.09
CA PHE A 88 13.45 -14.48 -15.16
C PHE A 88 14.82 -15.05 -15.52
N GLY A 89 15.60 -15.44 -14.50
CA GLY A 89 17.02 -15.81 -14.63
C GLY A 89 17.32 -17.00 -15.55
N CYS A 90 16.33 -17.79 -15.94
CA CYS A 90 16.52 -18.91 -16.86
C CYS A 90 16.37 -18.53 -18.35
N ALA A 91 15.86 -17.34 -18.65
CA ALA A 91 15.56 -16.93 -20.03
C ALA A 91 16.11 -15.54 -20.41
N ASP A 92 16.80 -14.84 -19.49
CA ASP A 92 17.18 -13.42 -19.64
C ASP A 92 16.00 -12.52 -20.08
N ILE A 93 14.78 -12.91 -19.71
CA ILE A 93 13.58 -12.14 -20.00
C ILE A 93 13.38 -11.13 -18.87
N GLN A 94 13.29 -9.87 -19.26
CA GLN A 94 12.84 -8.78 -18.39
C GLN A 94 11.44 -8.36 -18.84
N THR A 95 10.48 -8.40 -17.92
CA THR A 95 9.15 -7.84 -18.16
C THR A 95 8.98 -6.60 -17.30
N THR A 96 8.39 -5.57 -17.89
CA THR A 96 8.05 -4.33 -17.19
C THR A 96 6.56 -4.10 -17.36
N GLN A 97 5.84 -3.99 -16.25
CA GLN A 97 4.40 -3.79 -16.22
C GLN A 97 4.05 -2.64 -15.29
N THR A 98 3.12 -1.78 -15.69
CA THR A 98 2.56 -0.77 -14.79
C THR A 98 1.34 -1.35 -14.09
N GLU A 99 1.40 -1.39 -12.76
CA GLU A 99 0.32 -1.85 -11.92
C GLU A 99 -0.38 -0.67 -11.26
N ASN A 100 -1.70 -0.80 -11.09
CA ASN A 100 -2.50 0.15 -10.31
C ASN A 100 -3.44 -0.64 -9.40
N GLN A 101 -3.16 -0.59 -8.11
CA GLN A 101 -3.88 -1.36 -7.10
C GLN A 101 -4.63 -0.45 -6.15
N LYS A 102 -5.90 -0.79 -5.90
CA LYS A 102 -6.71 -0.15 -4.87
C LYS A 102 -6.49 -0.84 -3.54
N TRP A 103 -6.01 -0.09 -2.57
CA TRP A 103 -5.83 -0.49 -1.18
C TRP A 103 -6.87 0.21 -0.32
N HIS A 104 -7.49 -0.53 0.58
CA HIS A 104 -8.37 0.05 1.61
C HIS A 104 -7.55 0.29 2.87
N PHE A 105 -7.97 1.27 3.67
CA PHE A 105 -7.38 1.47 4.97
C PHE A 105 -8.41 1.89 6.01
N THR A 106 -8.11 1.57 7.27
CA THR A 106 -8.90 1.97 8.44
C THR A 106 -7.97 2.62 9.46
N ILE A 107 -8.36 3.77 9.99
CA ILE A 107 -7.63 4.48 11.05
C ILE A 107 -8.25 4.12 12.40
N ASP A 108 -7.44 3.54 13.28
CA ASP A 108 -7.77 3.36 14.68
C ASP A 108 -7.10 4.46 15.51
N THR A 109 -7.89 5.45 15.91
CA THR A 109 -7.43 6.59 16.72
C THR A 109 -7.12 6.21 18.18
N ALA A 110 -7.73 5.13 18.70
CA ALA A 110 -7.48 4.71 20.09
C ALA A 110 -6.07 4.12 20.22
N SER A 111 -5.72 3.26 19.26
CA SER A 111 -4.41 2.60 19.18
C SER A 111 -3.36 3.43 18.43
N ALA A 112 -3.77 4.50 17.76
CA ALA A 112 -2.93 5.33 16.88
C ALA A 112 -2.25 4.52 15.76
N VAL A 113 -3.04 3.66 15.11
CA VAL A 113 -2.58 2.82 14.01
C VAL A 113 -3.44 3.01 12.77
N ILE A 114 -2.85 2.76 11.61
CA ILE A 114 -3.57 2.62 10.34
C ILE A 114 -3.37 1.20 9.85
N ILE A 115 -4.48 0.54 9.59
CA ILE A 115 -4.55 -0.82 9.06
C ILE A 115 -4.78 -0.68 7.55
N PHE A 116 -3.88 -1.22 6.74
CA PHE A 116 -3.98 -1.25 5.29
C PHE A 116 -4.34 -2.65 4.84
N GLU A 117 -5.29 -2.73 3.91
CA GLU A 117 -5.81 -3.95 3.34
C GLU A 117 -5.66 -3.87 1.82
N GLY A 118 -4.87 -4.79 1.28
CA GLY A 118 -4.58 -4.89 -0.15
C GLY A 118 -5.79 -5.36 -0.96
N PRO A 119 -5.66 -5.34 -2.29
CA PRO A 119 -6.70 -5.81 -3.18
C PRO A 119 -7.00 -7.29 -2.88
N ASN A 120 -8.28 -7.59 -2.64
CA ASN A 120 -8.76 -8.97 -2.65
C ASN A 120 -8.85 -9.41 -4.10
N ASP A 121 -7.85 -10.15 -4.58
CA ASP A 121 -7.93 -10.80 -5.89
C ASP A 121 -8.82 -12.05 -5.77
N PRO A 122 -10.01 -12.08 -6.41
CA PRO A 122 -10.89 -13.25 -6.39
C PRO A 122 -10.28 -14.48 -7.11
N ASN A 123 -9.22 -14.31 -7.91
CA ASN A 123 -8.50 -15.40 -8.56
C ASN A 123 -7.36 -15.96 -7.71
N ARG A 124 -6.98 -15.28 -6.62
CA ARG A 124 -6.09 -15.83 -5.59
C ARG A 124 -6.92 -16.78 -4.73
N GLN A 125 -7.35 -17.89 -5.32
CA GLN A 125 -7.83 -19.03 -4.57
C GLN A 125 -6.65 -19.47 -3.71
N ASP A 126 -6.79 -19.31 -2.39
CA ASP A 126 -5.99 -20.03 -1.42
C ASP A 126 -5.99 -21.51 -1.86
N GLU A 127 -4.88 -21.98 -2.45
CA GLU A 127 -4.63 -23.41 -2.58
C GLU A 127 -4.51 -23.94 -1.15
N ILE A 128 -5.60 -24.56 -0.68
CA ILE A 128 -5.70 -25.29 0.59
C ILE A 128 -4.99 -26.64 0.43
#